data_AF-A0A935AYT5-F1
#
_entry.id   AF-A0A935AYT5-F1
#
_cell.length_a   1.000
_cell.length_b   1.000
_cell.length_c   1.000
_cell.angle_alpha   90.00
_cell.angle_beta   90.00
_cell.angle_gamma   90.00
#
_symmetry.space_group_name_H-M   'P 1'
#
loop_
_entity.id
_entity.type
_entity.pdbx_description
1 polymer ?
#
loop_
_entity_poly.entity_id
_entity_poly.type
_entity_poly.pdbx_seq_one_letter_code
_entity_poly.pdbx_strand_id
1 'polypeptide(L)'
;MVTMTINGTRADGSIIAARATFRLDGKEYHYEGTSPLDTVSVVAQDERSWLSTARKKGQHLSQSTFTVSADGRTLTQQVRGKRSEGGAIDDVQVYERQ
;
A
#
# COMPACT_ATOMS: atom_id res chain seq x y z
N MET A 1 14.86 -0.96 -7.86
CA MET A 1 13.87 -1.82 -7.17
C MET A 1 13.60 -1.17 -5.84
N VAL A 2 12.34 -1.14 -5.39
CA VAL A 2 11.93 -0.54 -4.12
C VAL A 2 11.52 -1.67 -3.19
N THR A 3 11.98 -1.62 -1.93
CA THR A 3 11.54 -2.54 -0.89
C THR A 3 10.62 -1.79 0.07
N MET A 4 9.43 -2.33 0.28
CA MET A 4 8.48 -1.88 1.29
C MET A 4 8.44 -2.90 2.41
N THR A 5 8.53 -2.42 3.65
CA THR A 5 8.38 -3.24 4.85
C THR A 5 7.16 -2.74 5.62
N ILE A 6 6.31 -3.67 6.04
CA ILE A 6 5.11 -3.39 6.82
C ILE A 6 5.25 -4.16 8.13
N ASN A 7 5.30 -3.40 9.23
CA ASN A 7 5.31 -3.95 10.59
C ASN A 7 4.14 -3.35 11.37
N GLY A 8 3.47 -4.17 12.17
CA GLY A 8 2.40 -3.69 13.03
C GLY A 8 1.66 -4.81 13.74
N THR A 9 0.61 -4.44 14.47
CA THR A 9 -0.29 -5.38 15.14
C THR A 9 -1.70 -5.00 14.75
N ARG A 10 -2.51 -5.98 14.34
CA ARG A 10 -3.92 -5.76 14.03
C ARG A 10 -4.76 -5.67 15.29
N ALA A 11 -5.99 -5.19 15.14
CA ALA A 11 -6.95 -5.10 16.24
C ALA A 11 -7.24 -6.46 16.91
N ASP A 12 -7.09 -7.58 16.17
CA ASP A 12 -7.23 -8.94 16.67
C ASP A 12 -5.96 -9.50 17.38
N GLY A 13 -4.91 -8.68 17.51
CA GLY A 13 -3.63 -9.08 18.13
C GLY A 13 -2.66 -9.81 17.18
N SER A 14 -3.07 -10.10 15.94
CA SER A 14 -2.17 -10.72 14.96
C SER A 14 -1.05 -9.76 14.54
N ILE A 15 0.18 -10.29 14.48
CA ILE A 15 1.37 -9.52 14.08
C ILE A 15 1.45 -9.45 12.56
N ILE A 16 1.73 -8.26 12.05
CA ILE A 16 2.14 -8.01 10.67
C ILE A 16 3.66 -7.83 10.69
N ALA A 17 4.34 -8.68 9.94
CA ALA A 17 5.77 -8.59 9.68
C ALA A 17 5.97 -9.06 8.24
N ALA A 18 5.87 -8.13 7.30
CA ALA A 18 5.86 -8.44 5.88
C ALA A 18 6.76 -7.49 5.09
N ARG A 19 7.25 -7.95 3.95
CA ARG A 19 7.98 -7.12 3.00
C ARG A 19 7.64 -7.49 1.56
N ALA A 20 7.73 -6.54 0.67
CA ALA A 20 7.66 -6.77 -0.77
C ALA A 20 8.76 -5.97 -1.46
N THR A 21 9.40 -6.56 -2.46
CA THR A 21 10.35 -5.84 -3.31
C THR A 21 9.80 -5.82 -4.74
N PHE A 22 9.58 -4.62 -5.26
CA PHE A 22 8.88 -4.41 -6.53
C PHE A 22 9.52 -3.33 -7.38
N ARG A 23 9.06 -3.25 -8.63
CA ARG A 23 9.32 -2.14 -9.54
C ARG A 23 8.05 -1.29 -9.65
N LEU A 24 8.22 -0.04 -10.06
CA LEU A 24 7.12 0.90 -10.28
C LEU A 24 6.54 0.74 -11.70
N ASP A 25 6.40 -0.51 -12.16
CA ASP A 25 6.04 -0.88 -13.54
C ASP A 25 4.61 -1.44 -13.65
N GLY A 26 3.84 -1.41 -12.57
CA GLY A 26 2.47 -1.91 -12.53
C GLY A 26 2.34 -3.43 -12.48
N LYS A 27 3.44 -4.18 -12.39
CA LYS A 27 3.38 -5.65 -12.22
C LYS A 27 3.06 -6.02 -10.78
N GLU A 28 2.45 -7.19 -10.60
CA GLU A 28 2.18 -7.74 -9.27
C GLU A 28 3.41 -8.41 -8.69
N TYR A 29 3.66 -8.11 -7.41
CA TYR A 29 4.72 -8.69 -6.61
C TYR A 29 4.13 -9.23 -5.32
N HIS A 30 4.60 -10.40 -4.89
CA HIS A 30 4.12 -11.03 -3.67
C HIS A 30 4.75 -10.42 -2.43
N TYR A 31 3.96 -10.37 -1.35
CA TYR A 31 4.52 -10.14 -0.02
C TYR A 31 5.18 -11.41 0.50
N GLU A 32 6.33 -11.24 1.14
CA GLU A 32 6.97 -12.22 2.00
C GLU A 32 6.59 -11.96 3.46
N GLY A 33 6.48 -13.01 4.27
CA GLY A 33 6.16 -12.91 5.70
C GLY A 33 4.66 -12.91 5.99
N THR A 34 4.26 -12.30 7.11
CA THR A 34 2.86 -12.32 7.59
C THR A 34 2.14 -11.04 7.17
N SER A 35 1.58 -11.05 5.96
CA SER A 35 0.85 -9.91 5.40
C SER A 35 -0.67 -10.13 5.44
N PRO A 36 -1.50 -9.08 5.61
CA PRO A 36 -2.93 -9.15 5.34
C PRO A 36 -3.27 -9.28 3.85
N LEU A 37 -2.33 -8.93 2.98
CA LEU A 37 -2.43 -8.82 1.53
C LEU A 37 -1.49 -9.84 0.86
N ASP A 38 -1.87 -10.36 -0.30
CA ASP A 38 -1.05 -11.35 -1.00
C ASP A 38 -0.09 -10.70 -1.98
N THR A 39 -0.57 -9.69 -2.72
CA THR A 39 0.22 -8.98 -3.74
C THR A 39 0.06 -7.48 -3.63
N VAL A 40 1.07 -6.78 -4.14
CA VAL A 40 1.06 -5.35 -4.42
C VAL A 40 1.54 -5.11 -5.85
N SER A 41 0.90 -4.18 -6.54
CA SER A 41 1.36 -3.60 -7.79
C SER A 41 1.47 -2.10 -7.60
N VAL A 42 2.56 -1.50 -8.07
CA VAL A 42 2.76 -0.04 -8.01
C VAL A 42 3.18 0.45 -9.38
N VAL A 43 2.55 1.52 -9.85
CA VAL A 43 2.89 2.19 -11.11
C VAL A 43 3.07 3.68 -10.85
N ALA A 44 4.14 4.27 -11.39
CA ALA A 44 4.33 5.71 -11.36
C ALA A 44 3.27 6.38 -12.24
N GLN A 45 2.62 7.41 -11.71
CA GLN A 45 1.69 8.26 -12.48
C GLN A 45 2.43 9.50 -12.98
N ASP A 46 3.29 10.07 -12.15
CA ASP A 46 4.19 11.18 -12.46
C ASP A 46 5.45 11.11 -11.57
N GLU A 47 6.27 12.17 -11.55
CA GLU A 47 7.51 12.24 -10.78
C GLU A 47 7.33 12.15 -9.25
N ARG A 48 6.13 12.45 -8.74
CA ARG A 48 5.82 12.56 -7.30
C ARG A 48 4.55 11.80 -6.91
N SER A 49 3.97 11.04 -7.82
CA SER A 49 2.70 10.35 -7.64
C SER A 49 2.77 8.90 -8.11
N TRP A 50 2.19 8.01 -7.31
CA TRP A 50 2.12 6.57 -7.60
C TRP A 50 0.74 6.03 -7.31
N LEU A 51 0.35 5.06 -8.12
CA LEU A 51 -0.86 4.27 -7.93
C LEU A 51 -0.47 2.87 -7.47
N SER A 52 -0.93 2.49 -6.29
CA SER A 52 -0.77 1.16 -5.72
C SER A 52 -2.08 0.39 -5.78
N THR A 53 -2.00 -0.89 -6.11
CA THR A 53 -3.11 -1.84 -6.05
C THR A 53 -2.74 -3.00 -5.16
N ALA A 54 -3.58 -3.28 -4.17
CA ALA A 54 -3.42 -4.40 -3.25
C ALA A 54 -4.48 -5.47 -3.51
N ARG A 55 -4.07 -6.73 -3.52
CA ARG A 55 -5.00 -7.87 -3.68
C ARG A 55 -4.88 -8.88 -2.55
N LYS A 56 -5.98 -9.59 -2.35
CA LYS A 56 -6.07 -10.74 -1.44
C LYS A 56 -6.94 -11.82 -2.08
N LYS A 57 -6.46 -13.06 -2.10
CA LYS A 57 -7.08 -14.22 -2.75
C LYS A 57 -7.48 -13.92 -4.20
N GLY A 58 -6.62 -13.21 -4.93
CA GLY A 58 -6.87 -12.78 -6.31
C GLY A 58 -7.89 -11.65 -6.49
N GLN A 59 -8.54 -11.18 -5.41
CA GLN A 59 -9.52 -10.09 -5.48
C GLN A 59 -8.87 -8.73 -5.23
N HIS A 60 -9.30 -7.71 -5.97
CA HIS A 60 -8.92 -6.32 -5.74
C HIS A 60 -9.50 -5.85 -4.41
N LEU A 61 -8.61 -5.56 -3.44
CA LEU A 61 -9.01 -5.13 -2.11
C LEU A 61 -9.03 -3.61 -2.01
N SER A 62 -7.94 -2.97 -2.45
CA SER A 62 -7.81 -1.52 -2.40
C SER A 62 -6.88 -0.98 -3.47
N GLN A 63 -7.12 0.28 -3.78
CA GLN A 63 -6.27 1.16 -4.57
C GLN A 63 -5.80 2.31 -3.67
N SER A 64 -4.54 2.70 -3.81
CA SER A 64 -3.99 3.84 -3.08
C SER A 64 -3.24 4.77 -4.00
N THR A 65 -3.57 6.06 -3.96
CA THR A 65 -2.80 7.11 -4.63
C THR A 65 -1.87 7.73 -3.61
N PHE A 66 -0.58 7.64 -3.87
CA PHE A 66 0.46 8.28 -3.08
C PHE A 66 0.91 9.55 -3.79
N THR A 67 1.03 10.67 -3.07
CA THR A 67 1.51 11.94 -3.61
C THR A 67 2.48 12.59 -2.64
N VAL A 68 3.68 12.93 -3.12
CA VAL A 68 4.69 13.65 -2.35
C VAL A 68 4.59 15.14 -2.64
N SER A 69 4.63 15.97 -1.59
CA SER A 69 4.60 17.43 -1.69
C SER A 69 5.78 17.96 -2.49
N ALA A 70 5.65 19.18 -3.02
CA ALA A 70 6.67 19.74 -3.90
C ALA A 70 8.04 19.95 -3.23
N ASP A 71 8.04 20.14 -1.91
CA ASP A 71 9.23 20.26 -1.08
C ASP A 71 9.74 18.91 -0.52
N GLY A 72 9.05 17.80 -0.84
CA GLY A 72 9.45 16.45 -0.44
C GLY A 72 9.31 16.15 1.05
N ARG A 73 8.58 16.98 1.81
CA ARG A 73 8.42 16.81 3.27
C ARG A 73 7.21 15.97 3.66
N THR A 74 6.15 16.04 2.87
CA THR A 74 4.87 15.40 3.18
C THR A 74 4.53 14.35 2.13
N LEU A 75 4.12 13.17 2.58
CA LEU A 75 3.51 12.12 1.77
C LEU A 75 2.02 12.03 2.11
N THR A 76 1.17 12.20 1.11
CA THR A 76 -0.28 11.95 1.22
C THR A 76 -0.62 10.61 0.58
N GLN A 77 -1.39 9.78 1.26
CA GLN A 77 -1.94 8.53 0.75
C GLN A 77 -3.46 8.59 0.80
N GLN A 78 -4.11 8.49 -0.36
CA GLN A 78 -5.56 8.37 -0.49
C GLN A 78 -5.91 6.92 -0.79
N VAL A 79 -6.72 6.28 0.04
CA VAL A 79 -7.06 4.85 -0.07
C VAL A 79 -8.52 4.69 -0.39
N ARG A 80 -8.81 3.93 -1.45
CA ARG A 80 -10.17 3.48 -1.78
C ARG A 80 -10.21 1.97 -1.91
N GLY A 81 -11.25 1.34 -1.40
CA GLY A 81 -11.33 -0.11 -1.46
C GLY A 81 -12.49 -0.71 -0.71
N LYS A 82 -12.38 -1.99 -0.40
CA LYS A 82 -13.30 -2.72 0.47
C LYS A 82 -12.50 -3.47 1.52
N ARG A 83 -12.97 -3.43 2.76
CA ARG A 83 -12.37 -4.25 3.82
C ARG A 83 -12.70 -5.72 3.59
N SER A 84 -11.83 -6.61 4.08
CA SER A 84 -12.08 -8.05 4.03
C SER A 84 -13.35 -8.47 4.77
N GLU A 85 -13.68 -7.76 5.85
CA GLU A 85 -14.86 -7.94 6.69
C GLU A 85 -16.14 -7.26 6.14
N GLY A 86 -16.05 -6.58 4.99
CA GLY A 86 -17.13 -5.77 4.42
C GLY A 86 -17.04 -4.29 4.77
N GLY A 87 -17.70 -3.44 3.97
CA GLY A 87 -17.63 -1.98 4.08
C GLY A 87 -16.59 -1.34 3.15
N ALA A 88 -16.91 -0.14 2.67
CA ALA A 88 -16.03 0.64 1.81
C ALA A 88 -14.90 1.30 2.62
N ILE A 89 -13.75 1.43 1.99
CA ILE A 89 -12.64 2.25 2.47
C ILE A 89 -12.64 3.52 1.63
N ASP A 90 -12.68 4.67 2.28
CA ASP A 90 -12.34 5.97 1.73
C ASP A 90 -11.58 6.71 2.84
N ASP A 91 -10.27 6.77 2.71
CA ASP A 91 -9.37 7.20 3.78
C ASP A 91 -8.24 8.07 3.23
N VAL A 92 -7.80 9.05 4.03
CA VAL A 92 -6.69 9.95 3.69
C VAL A 92 -5.71 9.96 4.85
N GLN A 93 -4.48 9.57 4.55
CA GLN A 93 -3.38 9.50 5.50
C GLN A 93 -2.29 10.49 5.07
N VAL A 94 -1.75 11.23 6.03
CA VAL A 94 -0.72 12.25 5.80
C VAL A 94 0.47 11.91 6.69
N TYR A 95 1.64 11.82 6.08
CA TYR A 95 2.89 11.45 6.73
C TYR A 95 3.93 12.54 6.54
N GLU A 96 4.63 12.86 7.61
CA GLU A 96 5.81 13.70 7.58
C GLU A 96 7.07 12.84 7.48
N ARG A 97 7.99 13.27 6.62
CA ARG A 97 9.28 12.60 6.46
C ARG A 97 10.03 12.54 7.79
N GLN A 98 10.43 11.33 8.19
CA GLN A 98 11.26 11.05 9.37
C GLN A 98 12.75 11.08 9.03
#